data_AF-A0A970X7R7-F1
#
_entry.id   AF-A0A970X7R7-F1
#
_cell.length_a   1.000
_cell.length_b   1.000
_cell.length_c   1.000
_cell.angle_alpha   90.00
_cell.angle_beta   90.00
_cell.angle_gamma   90.00
#
_symmetry.space_group_name_H-M   'P 1'
#
loop_
_entity.id
_entity.type
_entity.pdbx_description
1 polymer ?
#
loop_
_entity_poly.entity_id
_entity_poly.type
_entity_poly.pdbx_seq_one_letter_code
_entity_poly.pdbx_strand_id
1 'polypeptide(L)'
;MAHTASDPAEVYRAPMRARDRELPAGAGAEHGVARRLVGIGDALPRVPADADEAAELAAAIHGAKAGRMVDRFAQLPEGCFVWTRLADGGYRLGRIAGPWRYDDSPAAIAVGIHHVRPARWLERPFHADEAPAAVVATFARGGRNLQRVRDPAAEELTARLWALGAGRDVA
;
A
#
# COMPACT_ATOMS: atom_id res chain seq x y z
N MET A 1 -18.66 -19.26 -18.77
CA MET A 1 -17.87 -18.43 -19.69
C MET A 1 -16.67 -17.91 -18.92
N ALA A 2 -15.48 -18.39 -19.26
CA ALA A 2 -14.24 -18.10 -18.55
C ALA A 2 -13.68 -16.75 -19.04
N HIS A 3 -13.51 -15.80 -18.12
CA HIS A 3 -12.63 -14.65 -18.32
C HIS A 3 -11.37 -14.88 -17.48
N THR A 4 -10.48 -15.76 -17.96
CA THR A 4 -9.15 -15.90 -17.38
C THR A 4 -8.18 -15.05 -18.20
N ALA A 5 -8.37 -13.73 -18.16
CA ALA A 5 -7.24 -12.82 -18.33
C ALA A 5 -6.73 -12.56 -16.91
N SER A 6 -5.77 -13.37 -16.45
CA SER A 6 -4.99 -12.97 -15.29
C SER A 6 -4.14 -11.79 -15.76
N ASP A 7 -4.64 -10.57 -15.55
CA ASP A 7 -3.83 -9.37 -15.69
C ASP A 7 -2.52 -9.61 -14.93
N PRO A 8 -1.34 -9.29 -15.50
CA PRO A 8 -0.10 -9.39 -14.76
C PRO A 8 -0.26 -8.57 -13.49
N ALA A 9 -0.31 -9.26 -12.36
CA ALA A 9 -0.74 -8.67 -11.10
C ALA A 9 0.29 -7.63 -10.67
N GLU A 10 -0.02 -6.38 -10.98
CA GLU A 10 0.90 -5.26 -10.85
C GLU A 10 1.43 -5.18 -9.41
N VAL A 11 2.74 -5.03 -9.27
CA VAL A 11 3.39 -4.96 -7.96
C VAL A 11 3.71 -3.52 -7.60
N TYR A 12 3.30 -3.10 -6.41
CA TYR A 12 3.55 -1.77 -5.86
C TYR A 12 4.30 -1.85 -4.56
N ARG A 13 5.20 -0.88 -4.32
CA ARG A 13 5.71 -0.63 -2.96
C ARG A 13 4.75 0.27 -2.19
N ALA A 14 4.40 -0.11 -0.97
CA ALA A 14 3.56 0.66 -0.06
C ALA A 14 4.30 0.90 1.26
N PRO A 15 5.32 1.77 1.30
CA PRO A 15 6.08 2.05 2.52
C PRO A 15 5.26 2.65 3.67
N MET A 16 4.04 3.16 3.43
CA MET A 16 3.12 3.68 4.45
C MET A 16 3.84 4.51 5.52
N ARG A 17 4.63 5.48 5.05
CA ARG A 17 5.51 6.25 5.92
C ARG A 17 4.65 7.14 6.81
N ALA A 18 4.80 6.97 8.12
CA ALA A 18 4.31 7.95 9.06
C ALA A 18 5.00 9.30 8.78
N ARG A 19 4.21 10.37 8.84
CA ARG A 19 4.71 11.73 8.56
C ARG A 19 5.42 12.35 9.75
N ASP A 20 4.92 12.07 10.94
CA ASP A 20 5.58 12.49 12.16
C ASP A 20 6.91 11.77 12.30
N ARG A 21 7.99 12.55 12.45
CA ARG A 21 9.36 12.04 12.53
C ARG A 21 9.68 11.50 13.93
N GLU A 22 8.85 11.81 14.91
CA GLU A 22 8.92 11.25 16.26
C GLU A 22 8.36 9.83 16.30
N LEU A 23 7.51 9.46 15.34
CA LEU A 23 7.02 8.10 15.23
C LEU A 23 8.12 7.15 14.73
N PRO A 24 8.16 5.92 15.25
CA PRO A 24 9.06 4.90 14.77
C PRO A 24 8.93 4.69 13.26
N ALA A 25 10.08 4.51 12.59
CA ALA A 25 10.09 4.10 11.20
C ALA A 25 9.31 2.77 11.04
N GLY A 26 8.30 2.75 10.18
CA GLY A 26 7.45 1.58 9.99
C GLY A 26 6.10 1.63 10.71
N ALA A 27 5.85 2.61 11.60
CA ALA A 27 4.60 2.69 12.35
C ALA A 27 3.33 2.71 11.47
N GLY A 28 3.34 3.45 10.36
CA GLY A 28 2.22 3.45 9.41
C GLY A 28 2.08 2.11 8.66
N ALA A 29 3.18 1.40 8.44
CA ALA A 29 3.14 0.07 7.82
C ALA A 29 2.56 -0.99 8.77
N GLU A 30 2.97 -0.96 10.03
CA GLU A 30 2.42 -1.81 11.08
C GLU A 30 0.93 -1.56 11.29
N HIS A 31 0.52 -0.29 11.34
CA HIS A 31 -0.89 0.08 11.38
C HIS A 31 -1.65 -0.49 10.18
N GLY A 32 -1.14 -0.29 8.95
CA GLY A 32 -1.84 -0.73 7.75
C GLY A 32 -2.01 -2.25 7.72
N VAL A 33 -0.97 -2.98 8.09
CA VAL A 33 -1.03 -4.45 8.18
C VAL A 33 -2.02 -4.91 9.26
N ALA A 34 -1.93 -4.36 10.47
CA ALA A 34 -2.83 -4.71 11.57
C ALA A 34 -4.30 -4.38 11.30
N ARG A 35 -4.57 -3.31 10.53
CA ARG A 35 -5.91 -2.85 10.18
C ARG A 35 -6.39 -3.34 8.81
N ARG A 36 -5.64 -4.22 8.14
CA ARG A 36 -5.98 -4.77 6.82
C ARG A 36 -6.25 -3.69 5.78
N LEU A 37 -5.33 -2.74 5.68
CA LEU A 37 -5.38 -1.62 4.74
C LEU A 37 -3.99 -1.23 4.21
N VAL A 38 -4.00 -0.45 3.13
CA VAL A 38 -2.87 0.36 2.66
C VAL A 38 -3.25 1.82 2.81
N GLY A 39 -2.34 2.66 3.30
CA GLY A 39 -2.60 4.07 3.54
C GLY A 39 -1.55 5.02 2.96
N ILE A 40 -2.00 6.21 2.55
CA ILE A 40 -1.15 7.33 2.13
C ILE A 40 -1.68 8.67 2.67
N GLY A 41 -0.84 9.69 2.53
CA GLY A 41 -1.27 11.08 2.46
C GLY A 41 -1.66 11.70 3.80
N ASP A 42 -1.81 13.01 3.75
CA ASP A 42 -1.97 13.88 4.91
C ASP A 42 -3.43 14.10 5.26
N ALA A 43 -3.66 14.65 6.45
CA ALA A 43 -4.98 15.09 6.86
C ALA A 43 -5.48 16.21 5.93
N LEU A 44 -6.72 16.06 5.49
CA LEU A 44 -7.51 17.10 4.87
C LEU A 44 -8.25 17.91 5.95
N PRO A 45 -8.64 19.17 5.67
CA PRO A 45 -9.25 20.09 6.64
C PRO A 45 -10.68 19.68 7.00
N ARG A 46 -11.26 18.76 6.22
CA ARG A 46 -12.55 18.13 6.46
C ARG A 46 -12.54 16.76 5.80
N VAL A 47 -13.48 15.92 6.21
CA VAL A 47 -13.75 14.65 5.55
C VAL A 47 -14.29 14.93 4.14
N PRO A 48 -13.62 14.47 3.07
CA PRO A 48 -14.15 14.53 1.71
C PRO A 48 -15.27 13.50 1.50
N ALA A 49 -16.19 13.82 0.61
CA ALA A 49 -17.29 12.95 0.19
C ALA A 49 -16.78 11.77 -0.66
N ASP A 50 -15.78 12.00 -1.50
CA ASP A 50 -15.21 11.00 -2.41
C ASP A 50 -13.73 11.28 -2.73
N ALA A 51 -13.15 10.43 -3.58
CA ALA A 51 -11.73 10.49 -3.93
C ALA A 51 -11.39 11.72 -4.80
N ASP A 52 -12.33 12.21 -5.61
CA ASP A 52 -12.12 13.35 -6.50
C ASP A 52 -12.04 14.62 -5.66
N GLU A 53 -13.00 14.81 -4.75
CA GLU A 53 -12.96 15.91 -3.78
C GLU A 53 -11.71 15.83 -2.89
N ALA A 54 -11.32 14.63 -2.48
CA ALA A 54 -10.09 14.44 -1.71
C ALA A 54 -8.83 14.86 -2.49
N ALA A 55 -8.79 14.58 -3.79
CA ALA A 55 -7.69 14.98 -4.66
C ALA A 55 -7.65 16.50 -4.88
N GLU A 56 -8.81 17.14 -5.04
CA GLU A 56 -8.93 18.60 -5.14
C GLU A 56 -8.46 19.30 -3.85
N LEU A 57 -8.92 18.84 -2.69
CA LEU A 57 -8.51 19.37 -1.39
C LEU A 57 -7.00 19.17 -1.17
N ALA A 58 -6.46 17.99 -1.46
CA ALA A 58 -5.03 17.73 -1.37
C ALA A 58 -4.23 18.65 -2.32
N ALA A 59 -4.74 18.90 -3.53
CA ALA A 59 -4.11 19.81 -4.48
C ALA A 59 -4.10 21.26 -3.99
N ALA A 60 -5.19 21.73 -3.39
CA ALA A 60 -5.31 23.08 -2.85
C ALA A 60 -4.33 23.34 -1.69
N ILE A 61 -4.11 22.35 -0.83
CA ILE A 61 -3.35 22.52 0.43
C ILE A 61 -1.88 22.16 0.26
N HIS A 62 -1.60 21.09 -0.49
CA HIS A 62 -0.26 20.51 -0.61
C HIS A 62 0.27 20.58 -2.05
N GLY A 63 -0.44 21.29 -2.93
CA GLY A 63 -0.09 21.49 -4.33
C GLY A 63 -0.52 20.34 -5.24
N ALA A 64 -0.59 20.61 -6.54
CA ALA A 64 -1.12 19.68 -7.55
C ALA A 64 -0.49 18.28 -7.57
N LYS A 65 0.74 18.13 -7.06
CA LYS A 65 1.40 16.82 -6.92
C LYS A 65 0.70 15.93 -5.89
N ALA A 66 0.19 16.50 -4.80
CA ALA A 66 -0.53 15.77 -3.76
C ALA A 66 -1.88 15.27 -4.27
N GLY A 67 -2.66 16.12 -4.94
CA GLY A 67 -3.91 15.69 -5.59
C GLY A 67 -3.71 14.54 -6.57
N ARG A 68 -2.71 14.63 -7.46
CA ARG A 68 -2.33 13.52 -8.37
C ARG A 68 -1.89 12.24 -7.65
N MET A 69 -1.42 12.34 -6.41
CA MET A 69 -1.06 11.17 -5.61
C MET A 69 -2.31 10.48 -5.07
N VAL A 70 -3.25 11.26 -4.53
CA VAL A 70 -4.54 10.77 -4.02
C VAL A 70 -5.33 10.10 -5.14
N ASP A 71 -5.49 10.81 -6.26
CA ASP A 71 -6.18 10.32 -7.45
C ASP A 71 -5.59 8.98 -7.95
N ARG A 72 -4.28 8.94 -8.18
CA ARG A 72 -3.60 7.70 -8.59
C ARG A 72 -3.77 6.56 -7.60
N PHE A 73 -3.77 6.84 -6.30
CA PHE A 73 -3.94 5.82 -5.29
C PHE A 73 -5.36 5.25 -5.29
N ALA A 74 -6.36 6.13 -5.39
CA ALA A 74 -7.75 5.74 -5.51
C ALA A 74 -7.98 4.84 -6.74
N GLN A 75 -7.31 5.16 -7.85
CA GLN A 75 -7.42 4.43 -9.12
C GLN A 75 -6.51 3.19 -9.25
N LEU A 76 -5.75 2.78 -8.22
CA LEU A 76 -4.96 1.54 -8.35
C LEU A 76 -5.88 0.35 -8.72
N PRO A 77 -5.45 -0.56 -9.59
CA PRO A 77 -6.28 -1.72 -9.91
C PRO A 77 -6.61 -2.51 -8.65
N GLU A 78 -7.89 -2.87 -8.49
CA GLU A 78 -8.25 -3.82 -7.43
C GLU A 78 -7.55 -5.15 -7.70
N GLY A 79 -7.07 -5.79 -6.64
CA GLY A 79 -6.30 -7.02 -6.79
C GLY A 79 -4.83 -6.82 -7.17
N CYS A 80 -4.32 -5.59 -7.28
CA CYS A 80 -2.88 -5.38 -7.41
C CYS A 80 -2.13 -5.77 -6.13
N PHE A 81 -0.88 -6.20 -6.27
CA PHE A 81 -0.04 -6.58 -5.15
C PHE A 81 0.66 -5.38 -4.54
N VAL A 82 0.78 -5.42 -3.22
CA VAL A 82 1.49 -4.41 -2.43
C VAL A 82 2.51 -5.08 -1.53
N TRP A 83 3.71 -4.54 -1.51
CA TRP A 83 4.73 -4.90 -0.53
C TRP A 83 4.93 -3.75 0.44
N THR A 84 5.05 -4.06 1.72
CA THR A 84 5.52 -3.11 2.74
C THR A 84 6.68 -3.69 3.54
N ARG A 85 7.42 -2.83 4.23
CA ARG A 85 8.53 -3.18 5.10
C ARG A 85 8.23 -2.67 6.51
N LEU A 86 8.26 -3.55 7.50
CA LEU A 86 7.99 -3.25 8.90
C LEU A 86 9.26 -2.73 9.61
N ALA A 87 9.11 -2.27 10.85
CA ALA A 87 10.21 -1.69 11.62
C ALA A 87 11.33 -2.71 11.91
N ASP A 88 10.97 -3.99 12.08
CA ASP A 88 11.90 -5.11 12.25
C ASP A 88 12.70 -5.47 10.99
N GLY A 89 12.39 -4.80 9.87
CA GLY A 89 13.02 -5.02 8.57
C GLY A 89 12.38 -6.13 7.73
N GLY A 90 11.41 -6.86 8.28
CA GLY A 90 10.62 -7.87 7.58
C GLY A 90 9.67 -7.27 6.53
N TYR A 91 9.35 -8.06 5.53
CA TYR A 91 8.46 -7.67 4.44
C TYR A 91 7.08 -8.31 4.61
N ARG A 92 6.03 -7.56 4.27
CA ARG A 92 4.67 -8.07 4.19
C ARG A 92 4.16 -7.95 2.77
N LEU A 93 3.58 -9.04 2.29
CA LEU A 93 2.90 -9.12 0.99
C LEU A 93 1.40 -9.01 1.22
N GLY A 94 0.78 -8.07 0.52
CA GLY A 94 -0.65 -7.86 0.51
C GLY A 94 -1.22 -7.66 -0.89
N ARG A 95 -2.54 -7.55 -0.94
CA ARG A 95 -3.33 -7.35 -2.14
C ARG A 95 -4.45 -6.36 -1.87
N ILE A 96 -4.59 -5.34 -2.71
CA ILE A 96 -5.67 -4.36 -2.60
C ILE A 96 -7.02 -5.05 -2.81
N ALA A 97 -7.98 -4.76 -1.93
CA ALA A 97 -9.21 -5.54 -1.77
C ALA A 97 -10.48 -4.67 -1.75
N GLY A 98 -10.40 -3.41 -2.15
CA GLY A 98 -11.58 -2.57 -2.25
C GLY A 98 -11.30 -1.12 -2.62
N PRO A 99 -12.35 -0.28 -2.62
CA PRO A 99 -12.27 1.11 -3.02
C PRO A 99 -11.53 1.97 -2.00
N TRP A 100 -11.20 3.18 -2.42
CA TRP A 100 -10.68 4.22 -1.55
C TRP A 100 -11.72 4.67 -0.53
N ARG A 101 -11.25 5.03 0.67
CA ARG A 101 -12.00 5.78 1.67
C ARG A 101 -11.06 6.74 2.40
N TYR A 102 -11.62 7.80 2.96
CA TYR A 102 -10.93 8.62 3.94
C TYR A 102 -11.05 8.01 5.34
N ASP A 103 -9.98 8.08 6.14
CA ASP A 103 -9.92 7.61 7.52
C ASP A 103 -9.50 8.77 8.43
N ASP A 104 -10.48 9.29 9.18
CA ASP A 104 -10.31 10.33 10.19
C ASP A 104 -10.30 9.75 11.61
N SER A 105 -10.16 8.43 11.76
CA SER A 105 -10.12 7.82 13.08
C SER A 105 -8.86 8.27 13.85
N PRO A 106 -8.92 8.32 15.20
CA PRO A 106 -7.76 8.67 16.01
C PRO A 106 -6.51 7.83 15.71
N ALA A 107 -6.70 6.56 15.33
CA ALA A 107 -5.59 5.67 15.01
C ALA A 107 -4.93 5.99 13.66
N ALA A 108 -5.71 6.42 12.66
CA ALA A 108 -5.22 6.87 11.37
C ALA A 108 -4.48 8.20 11.49
N ILE A 109 -5.06 9.14 12.26
CA ILE A 109 -4.42 10.41 12.64
C ILE A 109 -3.08 10.17 13.32
N ALA A 110 -3.04 9.27 14.32
CA ALA A 110 -1.85 8.99 15.10
C ALA A 110 -0.66 8.47 14.28
N VAL A 111 -0.87 7.90 13.09
CA VAL A 111 0.21 7.44 12.21
C VAL A 111 0.31 8.25 10.91
N GLY A 112 -0.55 9.25 10.72
CA GLY A 112 -0.57 10.13 9.55
C GLY A 112 -0.88 9.41 8.24
N ILE A 113 -1.83 8.47 8.23
CA ILE A 113 -2.33 7.84 7.00
C ILE A 113 -3.85 8.02 6.90
N HIS A 114 -4.31 8.85 5.97
CA HIS A 114 -5.72 9.24 5.90
C HIS A 114 -6.44 8.71 4.67
N HIS A 115 -5.74 8.63 3.54
CA HIS A 115 -6.29 8.05 2.34
C HIS A 115 -5.99 6.56 2.39
N VAL A 116 -7.01 5.72 2.54
CA VAL A 116 -6.81 4.29 2.74
C VAL A 116 -7.61 3.46 1.75
N ARG A 117 -7.10 2.26 1.48
CA ARG A 117 -7.79 1.21 0.73
C ARG A 117 -7.73 -0.09 1.51
N PRO A 118 -8.84 -0.86 1.59
CA PRO A 118 -8.80 -2.21 2.16
C PRO A 118 -7.74 -3.05 1.47
N ALA A 119 -7.03 -3.86 2.24
CA ALA A 119 -6.02 -4.76 1.75
C ALA A 119 -6.05 -6.08 2.52
N ARG A 120 -5.85 -7.18 1.80
CA ARG A 120 -5.58 -8.48 2.42
C ARG A 120 -4.08 -8.62 2.54
N TRP A 121 -3.59 -9.00 3.71
CA TRP A 121 -2.17 -9.29 3.94
C TRP A 121 -2.01 -10.76 4.24
N LEU A 122 -0.98 -11.40 3.70
CA LEU A 122 -0.58 -12.71 4.20
C LEU A 122 -0.11 -12.57 5.65
N GLU A 123 -0.47 -13.53 6.51
CA GLU A 123 -0.10 -13.48 7.93
C GLU A 123 1.42 -13.64 8.11
N ARG A 124 2.04 -14.50 7.30
CA ARG A 124 3.48 -14.75 7.32
C ARG A 124 4.30 -13.53 6.83
N PRO A 125 5.35 -13.10 7.57
CA PRO A 125 6.36 -12.17 7.07
C PRO A 125 7.40 -12.86 6.17
N PHE A 126 8.06 -12.07 5.32
CA PHE A 126 9.13 -12.53 4.42
C PHE A 126 10.45 -11.84 4.76
N HIS A 127 11.54 -12.61 4.68
CA HIS A 127 12.89 -12.06 4.76
C HIS A 127 13.32 -11.41 3.43
N ALA A 128 14.41 -10.65 3.46
CA ALA A 128 14.91 -9.92 2.30
C ALA A 128 15.43 -10.83 1.17
N ASP A 129 15.87 -12.04 1.49
CA ASP A 129 16.28 -13.08 0.55
C ASP A 129 15.10 -13.84 -0.06
N GLU A 130 13.92 -13.78 0.56
CA GLU A 130 12.69 -14.39 0.03
C GLU A 130 11.86 -13.41 -0.82
N ALA A 131 11.89 -12.12 -0.46
CA ALA A 131 11.20 -11.08 -1.20
C ALA A 131 11.87 -10.86 -2.58
N PRO A 132 11.11 -10.48 -3.63
CA PRO A 132 11.73 -10.21 -4.92
C PRO A 132 12.83 -9.15 -4.85
N ALA A 133 13.98 -9.42 -5.47
CA ALA A 133 15.14 -8.54 -5.41
C ALA A 133 14.81 -7.10 -5.84
N ALA A 134 13.98 -6.93 -6.87
CA ALA A 134 13.53 -5.61 -7.33
C ALA A 134 12.70 -4.88 -6.27
N VAL A 135 11.85 -5.58 -5.51
CA VAL A 135 11.09 -5.02 -4.38
C VAL A 135 12.05 -4.52 -3.31
N VAL A 136 12.97 -5.37 -2.86
CA VAL A 136 13.98 -5.04 -1.84
C VAL A 136 14.80 -3.83 -2.26
N ALA A 137 15.29 -3.81 -3.50
CA ALA A 137 16.04 -2.71 -4.07
C ALA A 137 15.23 -1.40 -4.05
N THR A 138 13.92 -1.45 -4.32
CA THR A 138 13.08 -0.25 -4.23
C THR A 138 12.97 0.29 -2.81
N PHE A 139 12.91 -0.57 -1.78
CA PHE A 139 12.90 -0.13 -0.40
C PHE A 139 14.24 0.46 0.03
N ALA A 140 15.36 -0.17 -0.34
CA ALA A 140 16.71 0.28 -0.02
C ALA A 140 17.04 1.66 -0.61
N ARG A 141 16.71 1.90 -1.90
CA ARG A 141 17.01 3.18 -2.57
C ARG A 141 16.14 4.35 -2.09
N GLY A 142 15.13 4.11 -1.25
CA GLY A 142 14.09 5.09 -0.97
C GLY A 142 13.24 5.40 -2.21
N GLY A 143 12.37 6.41 -2.14
CA GLY A 143 11.53 6.79 -3.29
C GLY A 143 10.06 7.01 -2.93
N ARG A 144 9.25 7.18 -3.97
CA ARG A 144 7.83 7.55 -3.85
C ARG A 144 6.99 6.41 -3.27
N ASN A 145 6.00 6.76 -2.47
CA ASN A 145 4.94 5.85 -2.07
C ASN A 145 4.18 5.37 -3.32
N LEU A 146 3.78 4.09 -3.34
CA LEU A 146 3.03 3.45 -4.43
C LEU A 146 3.71 3.53 -5.80
N GLN A 147 5.03 3.45 -5.81
CA GLN A 147 5.76 3.26 -7.05
C GLN A 147 5.56 1.82 -7.53
N ARG A 148 5.13 1.66 -8.80
CA ARG A 148 5.08 0.34 -9.44
C ARG A 148 6.50 -0.23 -9.59
N VAL A 149 6.66 -1.50 -9.22
CA VAL A 149 7.84 -2.31 -9.47
C VAL A 149 7.64 -2.97 -10.82
N ARG A 150 8.26 -2.39 -11.86
CA ARG A 150 8.17 -2.88 -13.24
C ARG A 150 9.27 -3.91 -13.49
N ASP A 151 9.08 -5.09 -12.95
CA ASP A 151 10.03 -6.20 -13.07
C ASP A 151 9.24 -7.52 -13.20
N PRO A 152 9.31 -8.21 -14.36
CA PRO A 152 8.53 -9.42 -14.59
C PRO A 152 8.82 -10.54 -13.59
N ALA A 153 10.07 -10.70 -13.16
CA ALA A 153 10.44 -11.70 -12.17
C ALA A 153 9.86 -11.37 -10.78
N ALA A 154 9.77 -10.07 -10.45
CA ALA A 154 9.10 -9.63 -9.24
C ALA A 154 7.58 -9.85 -9.29
N GLU A 155 6.94 -9.61 -10.44
CA GLU A 155 5.52 -9.89 -10.65
C GLU A 155 5.24 -11.41 -10.50
N GLU A 156 6.03 -12.27 -11.16
CA GLU A 156 5.90 -13.73 -11.09
C GLU A 156 6.13 -14.29 -9.68
N LEU A 157 7.25 -13.93 -9.04
CA LEU A 157 7.55 -14.40 -7.68
C LEU A 157 6.53 -13.90 -6.67
N THR A 158 6.07 -12.66 -6.78
CA THR A 158 5.01 -12.14 -5.91
C THR A 158 3.72 -12.95 -6.04
N ALA A 159 3.27 -13.23 -7.27
CA ALA A 159 2.09 -14.03 -7.50
C ALA A 159 2.21 -15.46 -6.94
N ARG A 160 3.39 -16.08 -7.10
CA ARG A 160 3.67 -17.41 -6.53
C ARG A 160 3.64 -17.42 -5.01
N LEU A 161 4.28 -16.45 -4.36
CA LEU A 161 4.28 -16.32 -2.90
C LEU A 161 2.87 -16.09 -2.37
N TRP A 162 2.07 -15.27 -3.07
CA TRP A 162 0.66 -15.08 -2.75
C TRP A 162 -0.13 -16.38 -2.80
N ALA A 163 -0.03 -17.14 -3.89
CA ALA A 163 -0.76 -18.40 -4.04
C ALA A 163 -0.41 -19.42 -2.95
N LEU A 164 0.88 -19.50 -2.58
CA LEU A 164 1.35 -20.40 -1.52
C LEU A 164 0.92 -19.96 -0.12
N GLY A 165 0.91 -18.66 0.16
CA GLY A 165 0.50 -18.12 1.46
C GLY A 165 -1.01 -18.14 1.64
N ALA A 166 -1.77 -17.70 0.64
CA ALA A 166 -3.22 -17.65 0.69
C ALA A 166 -3.85 -19.03 0.88
N GLY A 167 -3.24 -20.10 0.34
CA GLY A 167 -3.69 -21.47 0.57
C GLY A 167 -3.47 -21.98 2.01
N ARG A 168 -2.60 -21.33 2.79
CA ARG A 168 -2.32 -21.66 4.20
C ARG A 168 -3.16 -20.85 5.18
N ASP A 169 -3.66 -19.68 4.78
CA ASP A 169 -4.52 -18.83 5.62
C ASP A 169 -5.98 -19.35 5.71
N VAL A 170 -6.37 -20.31 4.84
CA VAL A 170 -7.72 -20.93 4.81
C VAL A 170 -7.77 -22.32 5.46
N ALA A 171 -6.62 -22.86 5.86
CA ALA A 171 -6.48 -24.21 6.44
C ALA A 171 -6.28 -24.12 7.94
#